data_AF-A0A832WA44-F1
#
_entry.id   AF-A0A832WA44-F1
#
_cell.length_a   1.000
_cell.length_b   1.000
_cell.length_c   1.000
_cell.angle_alpha   90.00
_cell.angle_beta   90.00
_cell.angle_gamma   90.00
#
_symmetry.space_group_name_H-M   'P 1'
#
loop_
_entity.id
_entity.type
_entity.pdbx_description
1 polymer ?
#
loop_
_entity_poly.entity_id
_entity_poly.type
_entity_poly.pdbx_seq_one_letter_code
_entity_poly.pdbx_strand_id
1 'polypeptide(L)'
;MKILLLFSILAVFTIIILAESNNFAYAEEPTKPIKMKIAIEVMNIGEVNKETGAYELFFWVTMTSDDYDFTKQPPPPLDYENGYVE
;
A
#
# COMPACT_ATOMS: atom_id res chain seq x y z
N MET A 1 46.89 -7.81 15.39
CA MET A 1 46.17 -8.67 14.42
C MET A 1 44.66 -8.80 14.72
N LYS A 2 44.23 -9.06 15.96
CA LYS A 2 42.81 -9.21 16.33
C LYS A 2 41.94 -7.96 16.10
N ILE A 3 42.48 -6.76 16.34
CA ILE A 3 41.77 -5.49 16.13
C ILE A 3 41.54 -5.20 14.64
N LEU A 4 42.52 -5.48 13.77
CA LEU A 4 42.37 -5.36 12.32
C LEU A 4 41.28 -6.29 11.77
N LEU A 5 41.21 -7.54 12.27
CA LEU A 5 40.13 -8.47 11.93
C LEU A 5 38.74 -7.95 12.34
N LEU A 6 38.63 -7.29 13.50
CA LEU A 6 37.37 -6.72 13.96
C LEU A 6 36.88 -5.61 13.02
N PHE A 7 37.78 -4.73 12.57
CA PHE A 7 37.44 -3.68 11.60
C PHE A 7 37.04 -4.26 10.23
N SER A 8 37.69 -5.34 9.78
CA SER A 8 37.30 -6.02 8.54
C SER A 8 35.90 -6.63 8.62
N ILE A 9 35.54 -7.26 9.75
CA ILE A 9 34.21 -7.82 9.96
C ILE A 9 33.15 -6.72 10.00
N LEU A 10 33.43 -5.62 10.70
CA LEU A 10 32.51 -4.48 10.78
C LEU A 10 32.26 -3.85 9.41
N ALA A 11 33.31 -3.71 8.58
CA ALA A 11 33.20 -3.18 7.22
C ALA A 11 32.31 -4.07 6.32
N VAL A 12 32.45 -5.40 6.40
CA VAL A 12 31.60 -6.33 5.66
C VAL A 12 30.14 -6.20 6.12
N PHE A 13 29.91 -6.10 7.42
CA PHE A 13 28.56 -5.95 7.98
C PHE A 13 27.88 -4.66 7.50
N THR A 14 28.61 -3.55 7.44
CA THR A 14 28.07 -2.28 6.93
C THR A 14 27.73 -2.33 5.44
N ILE A 15 28.48 -3.09 4.63
CA ILE A 15 28.21 -3.24 3.20
C ILE A 15 26.93 -4.05 2.97
N ILE A 16 26.69 -5.08 3.77
CA ILE A 16 25.46 -5.90 3.69
C ILE A 16 24.23 -5.07 4.04
N ILE A 17 24.29 -4.28 5.11
CA ILE A 17 23.18 -3.40 5.53
C ILE A 17 22.88 -2.35 4.44
N LEU A 18 23.91 -1.76 3.83
CA LEU A 18 23.75 -0.80 2.74
C LEU A 18 23.19 -1.44 1.45
N ALA A 19 23.54 -2.71 1.18
CA ALA A 19 23.00 -3.45 0.04
C ALA A 19 21.49 -3.73 0.21
N GLU A 20 21.04 -4.03 1.42
CA GLU A 20 19.62 -4.25 1.71
C GLU A 20 18.82 -2.94 1.75
N SER A 21 19.41 -1.83 2.24
CA SER A 21 18.73 -0.53 2.27
C SER A 21 18.43 0.05 0.90
N ASN A 22 19.07 -0.43 -0.17
CA ASN A 22 18.78 0.00 -1.55
C ASN A 22 17.57 -0.73 -2.16
N ASN A 23 16.97 -1.70 -1.47
CA ASN A 23 15.69 -2.31 -1.83
C ASN A 23 14.48 -1.51 -1.31
N PHE A 24 14.58 -0.18 -1.25
CA PHE A 24 13.36 0.63 -1.32
C PHE A 24 12.79 0.43 -2.71
N ALA A 25 11.95 -0.58 -2.87
CA ALA A 25 11.15 -0.79 -4.05
C ALA A 25 10.28 0.45 -4.24
N TYR A 26 10.76 1.40 -5.03
CA TYR A 26 9.92 2.42 -5.61
C TYR A 26 8.85 1.65 -6.40
N ALA A 27 7.59 1.82 -6.02
CA ALA A 27 6.49 1.31 -6.83
C ALA A 27 6.58 2.03 -8.18
N GLU A 28 7.05 1.33 -9.22
CA GLU A 28 7.02 1.87 -10.57
C GLU A 28 5.58 2.14 -10.95
N GLU A 29 5.28 3.39 -11.31
CA GLU A 29 3.96 3.72 -11.83
C GLU A 29 3.71 2.90 -13.11
N PRO A 30 2.50 2.34 -13.27
CA PRO A 30 2.20 1.48 -14.39
C PRO A 30 2.31 2.26 -15.71
N THR A 31 3.22 1.82 -16.57
CA THR A 31 3.47 2.43 -17.90
C THR A 31 2.29 2.29 -18.87
N LYS A 32 1.30 1.47 -18.52
CA LYS A 32 0.06 1.23 -19.29
C LYS A 32 -1.15 1.26 -18.35
N PRO A 33 -2.34 1.63 -18.85
CA PRO A 33 -3.55 1.58 -18.06
C PRO A 33 -3.79 0.17 -17.48
N ILE A 34 -3.96 0.08 -16.17
CA ILE A 34 -4.32 -1.17 -15.48
C ILE A 34 -5.83 -1.35 -15.60
N LYS A 35 -6.26 -2.49 -16.12
CA LYS A 35 -7.66 -2.91 -16.02
C LYS A 35 -7.86 -3.60 -14.68
N MET A 36 -8.78 -3.08 -13.88
CA MET A 36 -9.09 -3.62 -12.56
C MET A 36 -10.60 -3.74 -12.37
N LYS A 37 -11.00 -4.79 -11.66
CA LYS A 37 -12.38 -5.02 -11.22
C LYS A 37 -12.44 -4.65 -9.74
N ILE A 38 -13.33 -3.73 -9.41
CA ILE A 38 -13.56 -3.25 -8.05
C ILE A 38 -14.93 -3.72 -7.59
N ALA A 39 -14.99 -4.32 -6.42
CA ALA A 39 -16.24 -4.70 -5.75
C ALA A 39 -16.28 -4.07 -4.35
N ILE A 40 -17.46 -3.58 -3.98
CA ILE A 40 -17.74 -3.01 -2.66
C ILE A 40 -18.84 -3.84 -2.02
N GLU A 41 -18.59 -4.34 -0.81
CA GLU A 41 -19.56 -5.09 -0.02
C GLU A 41 -19.83 -4.34 1.28
N VAL A 42 -21.06 -3.87 1.46
CA VAL A 42 -21.48 -3.21 2.71
C VAL A 42 -21.82 -4.29 3.72
N MET A 43 -21.04 -4.33 4.80
CA MET A 43 -21.20 -5.29 5.89
C MET A 43 -22.20 -4.80 6.93
N ASN A 44 -22.15 -3.51 7.24
CA ASN A 44 -23.03 -2.90 8.23
C ASN A 44 -23.21 -1.40 7.95
N ILE A 45 -24.35 -0.88 8.38
CA ILE A 45 -24.64 0.55 8.43
C ILE A 45 -24.76 0.91 9.91
N GLY A 46 -23.87 1.79 10.38
CA GLY A 46 -23.80 2.26 11.76
C GLY A 46 -24.78 3.39 12.03
N GLU A 47 -24.27 4.49 12.58
CA GLU A 47 -25.11 5.67 12.83
C GLU A 47 -25.62 6.30 11.53
N VAL A 48 -26.91 6.68 11.53
CA VAL A 48 -27.56 7.40 10.44
C VAL A 48 -28.02 8.76 10.97
N ASN A 49 -27.33 9.82 10.58
CA ASN A 49 -27.73 11.17 10.89
C ASN A 49 -28.65 11.70 9.78
N LYS A 50 -29.96 11.72 10.07
CA LYS A 50 -30.99 12.15 9.10
C LYS A 50 -31.04 13.66 8.88
N GLU A 51 -30.49 14.46 9.79
CA GLU A 51 -30.44 15.92 9.66
C GLU A 51 -29.37 16.33 8.65
N THR A 52 -28.23 15.64 8.65
CA THR A 52 -27.12 15.90 7.72
C THR A 52 -27.11 14.98 6.49
N GLY A 53 -27.87 13.89 6.52
CA GLY A 53 -27.83 12.85 5.49
C GLY A 53 -26.56 11.99 5.53
N ALA A 54 -25.81 12.03 6.63
CA ALA A 54 -24.59 11.26 6.80
C ALA A 54 -24.87 9.83 7.29
N TYR A 55 -24.10 8.87 6.76
CA TYR A 55 -24.14 7.46 7.13
C TYR A 55 -22.76 7.00 7.54
N GLU A 56 -22.68 6.25 8.63
CA GLU A 56 -21.50 5.45 8.95
C GLU A 56 -21.62 4.10 8.23
N LEU A 57 -20.63 3.76 7.40
CA LEU A 57 -20.61 2.54 6.62
C LEU A 57 -19.40 1.69 7.00
N PHE A 58 -19.64 0.42 7.30
CA PHE A 58 -18.61 -0.60 7.43
C PHE A 58 -18.67 -1.47 6.17
N PHE A 59 -17.61 -1.45 5.38
CA PHE A 59 -17.60 -2.12 4.08
C PHE A 59 -16.22 -2.72 3.77
N TRP A 60 -16.23 -3.73 2.91
CA TRP A 60 -15.02 -4.26 2.28
C TRP A 60 -14.90 -3.72 0.87
N VAL A 61 -13.66 -3.41 0.47
CA VAL A 61 -13.31 -3.16 -0.92
C VAL A 61 -12.39 -4.26 -1.40
N THR A 62 -12.80 -4.91 -2.48
CA THR A 62 -12.03 -5.95 -3.15
C THR A 62 -11.57 -5.43 -4.50
N MET A 63 -10.26 -5.53 -4.76
CA MET A 63 -9.66 -5.20 -6.05
C MET A 63 -9.03 -6.44 -6.65
N THR A 64 -9.30 -6.68 -7.94
CA THR A 64 -8.67 -7.75 -8.70
C THR A 64 -8.25 -7.25 -10.08
N SER A 65 -7.18 -7.83 -10.62
CA SER A 65 -6.72 -7.58 -11.98
C SER A 65 -6.15 -8.87 -12.55
N ASP A 66 -6.41 -9.11 -13.83
CA ASP A 66 -5.83 -10.26 -14.55
C ASP A 66 -4.37 -9.96 -14.98
N ASP A 67 -4.00 -8.67 -15.05
CA ASP A 67 -2.73 -8.18 -15.61
C ASP A 67 -1.82 -7.49 -14.58
N TYR A 68 -2.23 -7.41 -13.30
CA TYR A 68 -1.52 -6.66 -12.25
C TYR A 68 -1.53 -7.38 -10.90
N ASP A 69 -0.37 -7.48 -10.26
CA ASP A 69 -0.18 -8.17 -8.99
C ASP A 69 -0.11 -7.18 -7.82
N PHE A 70 -1.27 -6.97 -7.18
CA PHE A 70 -1.43 -6.06 -6.03
C PHE A 70 -0.65 -6.48 -4.78
N THR A 71 -0.13 -7.72 -4.71
CA THR A 71 0.69 -8.17 -3.57
C THR A 71 2.13 -7.68 -3.67
N LYS A 72 2.59 -7.37 -4.89
CA LYS A 72 3.94 -6.84 -5.17
C LYS A 72 3.94 -5.33 -5.32
N GLN A 73 2.87 -4.78 -5.90
CA GLN A 73 2.68 -3.35 -6.06
C GLN A 73 1.29 -3.01 -5.51
N PRO A 74 1.20 -2.54 -4.26
CA PRO A 74 -0.10 -2.26 -3.65
C PRO A 74 -0.84 -1.18 -4.47
N PRO A 75 -2.19 -1.23 -4.49
CA PRO A 75 -2.96 -0.18 -5.15
C PRO A 75 -2.68 1.18 -4.49
N PRO A 76 -2.88 2.29 -5.23
CA PRO A 76 -2.81 3.61 -4.63
C PRO A 76 -3.85 3.71 -3.49
N PRO A 77 -3.59 4.55 -2.47
CA PRO A 77 -4.55 4.81 -1.42
C PRO A 77 -5.90 5.23 -2.02
N LEU A 78 -6.97 4.57 -1.59
CA LEU A 78 -8.31 5.01 -1.92
C LEU A 78 -8.73 6.09 -0.94
N ASP A 79 -9.19 7.21 -1.49
CA ASP A 79 -9.87 8.23 -0.71
C ASP A 79 -11.38 7.99 -0.80
N TYR A 80 -12.03 7.87 0.35
CA TYR A 80 -13.47 7.71 0.45
C TYR A 80 -14.05 9.01 0.98
N GLU A 81 -14.21 9.97 0.08
CA GLU A 81 -14.90 11.20 0.43
C GLU A 81 -16.42 10.97 0.43
N ASN A 82 -17.07 11.44 1.49
CA ASN A 82 -18.52 11.46 1.56
C ASN A 82 -18.98 12.47 0.49
N GLY A 83 -19.62 11.98 -0.56
CA GLY A 83 -19.81 12.75 -1.79
C GLY A 83 -20.53 14.08 -1.58
N TYR A 84 -19.75 15.16 -1.48
CA TYR A 84 -20.17 16.46 -1.98
C TYR A 84 -19.53 16.61 -3.36
N VAL A 85 -20.28 16.23 -4.39
CA VAL A 85 -19.93 16.54 -5.77
C VAL A 85 -20.59 17.90 -6.06
N GLU A 86 -19.79 18.94 -6.29
CA GLU A 86 -20.28 20.26 -6.73
C GLU A 86 -21.17 20.19 -7.98
#